data_AF-A0A2E8JJ65-F1
#
_entry.id   AF-A0A2E8JJ65-F1
#
_cell.length_a   1.000
_cell.length_b   1.000
_cell.length_c   1.000
_cell.angle_alpha   90.00
_cell.angle_beta   90.00
_cell.angle_gamma   90.00
#
_symmetry.space_group_name_H-M   'P 1'
#
loop_
_entity.id
_entity.type
_entity.pdbx_description
1 polymer ?
#
loop_
_entity_poly.entity_id
_entity_poly.type
_entity_poly.pdbx_seq_one_letter_code
_entity_poly.pdbx_strand_id
1 'polypeptide(L)'
;LWGDLKVVRKFLFHRMYRAPSVVKMRKEVTEAVTTLFPLFMQHPQLLPKQWRKDVQKAEDDVALARIVVDYIAGMTDRFALQEYERLAQTKTH
;
A
#
# COMPACT_ATOMS: atom_id res chain seq x y z
N LEU A 1 -33.61 17.90 -4.82
CA LEU A 1 -32.60 16.94 -5.33
C LEU A 1 -31.17 17.14 -4.80
N TRP A 2 -30.85 18.17 -4.01
CA TRP A 2 -29.48 18.40 -3.46
C TRP A 2 -29.39 18.29 -1.92
N GLY A 3 -30.52 18.00 -1.24
CA GLY A 3 -30.58 17.81 0.22
C GLY A 3 -30.28 16.37 0.66
N ASP A 4 -30.74 15.38 -0.10
CA ASP A 4 -30.64 13.95 0.26
C ASP A 4 -29.20 13.43 0.25
N LEU A 5 -28.36 13.96 -0.65
CA LEU A 5 -26.96 13.54 -0.77
C LEU A 5 -26.12 13.92 0.48
N LYS A 6 -26.46 15.01 1.17
CA LYS A 6 -25.79 15.40 2.42
C LYS A 6 -26.19 14.49 3.57
N VAL A 7 -27.45 14.04 3.62
CA VAL A 7 -27.95 13.12 4.65
C VAL A 7 -27.33 11.74 4.49
N VAL A 8 -27.27 11.21 3.26
CA VAL A 8 -26.59 9.94 2.96
C VAL A 8 -25.08 10.01 3.25
N ARG A 9 -24.41 11.11 2.87
CA ARG A 9 -22.97 11.29 3.14
C ARG A 9 -22.68 11.38 4.65
N LYS A 10 -23.54 12.03 5.43
CA LYS A 10 -23.40 12.13 6.91
C LYS A 10 -23.71 10.80 7.60
N PHE A 11 -24.69 10.05 7.12
CA PHE A 11 -25.02 8.70 7.60
C PHE A 11 -23.92 7.68 7.29
N LEU A 12 -23.37 7.71 6.06
CA LEU A 12 -22.20 6.92 5.67
C LEU A 12 -20.95 7.29 6.48
N PHE A 13 -20.69 8.59 6.69
CA PHE A 13 -19.54 9.04 7.50
C PHE A 13 -19.59 8.55 8.95
N HIS A 14 -20.76 8.58 9.59
CA HIS A 14 -20.92 8.19 10.99
C HIS A 14 -20.71 6.69 11.21
N ARG A 15 -21.11 5.83 10.25
CA ARG A 15 -20.86 4.38 10.31
C ARG A 15 -19.50 3.94 9.74
N MET A 16 -18.93 4.66 8.76
CA MET A 16 -17.74 4.23 8.01
C MET A 16 -16.41 4.68 8.64
N TYR A 17 -16.35 5.73 9.45
CA TYR A 17 -15.05 6.29 9.91
C TYR A 17 -14.79 6.24 11.42
N ARG A 18 -15.72 5.74 12.23
CA ARG A 18 -15.56 5.65 13.71
C ARG A 18 -15.70 4.25 14.30
N ALA A 19 -15.74 3.22 13.47
CA ALA A 19 -15.64 1.85 13.96
C ALA A 19 -14.15 1.54 14.28
N PRO A 20 -13.82 1.00 15.47
CA PRO A 20 -12.47 0.60 15.85
C PRO A 20 -11.75 -0.27 14.80
N SER A 21 -12.51 -1.03 14.01
CA SER A 21 -12.03 -1.85 12.91
C SER A 21 -11.36 -1.06 11.79
N VAL A 22 -11.84 0.15 11.47
CA VAL A 22 -11.28 0.99 10.39
C VAL A 22 -9.98 1.64 10.82
N VAL A 23 -9.88 2.03 12.09
CA VAL A 23 -8.62 2.54 12.68
C VAL A 23 -7.58 1.44 12.73
N LYS A 24 -7.97 0.21 13.10
CA LYS A 24 -7.08 -0.96 13.11
C LYS A 24 -6.55 -1.30 11.71
N MET A 25 -7.44 -1.40 10.71
CA MET A 25 -7.06 -1.67 9.33
C MET A 25 -6.06 -0.63 8.80
N ARG A 26 -6.28 0.66 9.08
CA ARG A 26 -5.36 1.73 8.67
C ARG A 26 -3.97 1.55 9.27
N LYS A 27 -3.89 1.15 10.56
CA LYS A 27 -2.61 0.89 11.21
C LYS A 27 -1.88 -0.27 10.55
N GLU A 28 -2.57 -1.38 10.29
CA GLU A 28 -2.01 -2.58 9.66
C GLU A 28 -1.48 -2.28 8.25
N VAL A 29 -2.25 -1.56 7.42
CA VAL A 29 -1.81 -1.18 6.07
C VAL A 29 -0.64 -0.21 6.10
N THR A 30 -0.64 0.74 7.05
CA THR A 30 0.48 1.69 7.22
C THR A 30 1.77 0.92 7.55
N GLU A 31 1.70 -0.04 8.46
CA GLU A 31 2.83 -0.91 8.84
C GLU A 31 3.32 -1.77 7.67
N ALA A 32 2.39 -2.36 6.92
CA ALA A 32 2.69 -3.12 5.71
C ALA A 32 3.45 -2.27 4.69
N VAL A 33 2.95 -1.09 4.33
CA VAL A 33 3.59 -0.19 3.36
C VAL A 33 4.96 0.30 3.84
N THR A 34 5.07 0.65 5.13
CA THR A 34 6.32 1.13 5.73
C THR A 34 7.39 0.04 5.73
N THR A 35 6.99 -1.24 5.77
CA THR A 35 7.92 -2.37 5.68
C THR A 35 8.23 -2.77 4.23
N LEU A 36 7.24 -2.73 3.34
CA LEU A 36 7.40 -3.12 1.94
C LEU A 36 8.32 -2.17 1.17
N PHE A 37 8.25 -0.86 1.42
CA PHE A 37 9.10 0.12 0.74
C PHE A 37 10.60 -0.18 0.86
N PRO A 38 11.21 -0.25 2.07
CA PRO A 38 12.63 -0.55 2.20
C PRO A 38 12.97 -1.96 1.68
N LEU A 39 12.04 -2.92 1.79
CA LEU A 39 12.24 -4.27 1.25
C LEU A 39 12.40 -4.27 -0.27
N PHE A 40 11.58 -3.52 -0.99
CA PHE A 40 11.69 -3.38 -2.44
C PHE A 40 12.91 -2.56 -2.86
N MET A 41 13.31 -1.56 -2.07
CA MET A 41 14.56 -0.81 -2.32
C MET A 41 15.80 -1.71 -2.18
N GLN A 42 15.85 -2.57 -1.16
CA GLN A 42 16.97 -3.49 -0.94
C GLN A 42 16.95 -4.69 -1.89
N HIS A 43 15.75 -5.11 -2.32
CA HIS A 43 15.56 -6.26 -3.18
C HIS A 43 14.60 -5.95 -4.35
N PRO A 44 15.03 -5.15 -5.34
CA PRO A 44 14.18 -4.77 -6.47
C PRO A 44 13.67 -5.96 -7.30
N GLN A 45 14.34 -7.11 -7.23
CA GLN A 45 13.92 -8.36 -7.86
C GLN A 45 12.59 -8.93 -7.32
N LEU A 46 12.16 -8.48 -6.14
CA LEU A 46 10.86 -8.84 -5.55
C LEU A 46 9.70 -8.12 -6.23
N LEU A 47 9.97 -7.02 -6.96
CA LEU A 47 8.95 -6.36 -7.76
C LEU A 47 8.43 -7.31 -8.87
N PRO A 48 7.14 -7.18 -9.26
CA PRO A 48 6.59 -7.99 -10.32
C PRO A 48 7.35 -7.85 -11.64
N LYS A 49 7.31 -8.90 -12.48
CA LYS A 49 8.13 -8.99 -13.71
C LYS A 49 7.96 -7.80 -14.64
N GLN A 50 6.76 -7.21 -14.71
CA GLN A 50 6.47 -6.05 -15.55
C GLN A 50 7.30 -4.80 -15.18
N TRP A 51 7.72 -4.66 -13.92
CA TRP A 51 8.50 -3.51 -13.45
C TRP A 51 10.01 -3.70 -13.61
N ARG A 52 10.49 -4.92 -13.88
CA ARG A 52 11.93 -5.22 -13.92
C ARG A 52 12.70 -4.43 -14.97
N LYS A 53 12.06 -4.14 -16.12
CA LYS A 53 12.68 -3.33 -17.18
C LYS A 53 12.91 -1.89 -16.71
N ASP A 54 11.99 -1.33 -15.93
CA ASP A 54 12.09 0.03 -15.42
C ASP A 54 13.12 0.09 -14.29
N VAL A 55 13.14 -0.92 -13.41
CA VAL A 55 14.17 -1.10 -12.37
C VAL A 55 15.57 -1.16 -12.98
N GLN A 56 15.76 -1.92 -14.07
CA GLN A 56 17.05 -2.02 -14.75
C GLN A 56 17.52 -0.70 -15.40
N LYS A 57 16.58 0.20 -15.69
CA LYS A 57 16.86 1.53 -16.25
C LYS A 57 17.03 2.60 -15.19
N ALA A 58 16.78 2.30 -13.92
CA ALA A 58 16.98 3.27 -12.84
C ALA A 58 18.48 3.57 -12.72
N GLU A 59 18.85 4.83 -12.92
CA GLU A 59 20.24 5.28 -12.89
C GLU A 59 20.74 5.53 -11.46
N ASP A 60 19.82 5.78 -10.53
CA ASP A 60 20.10 6.05 -9.12
C ASP A 60 18.98 5.54 -8.18
N ASP A 61 19.25 5.64 -6.88
CA ASP A 61 18.29 5.24 -5.83
C ASP A 61 17.01 6.09 -5.85
N VAL A 62 17.07 7.33 -6.35
CA VAL A 62 15.90 8.22 -6.45
C VAL A 62 14.95 7.73 -7.54
N ALA A 63 15.48 7.34 -8.71
CA ALA A 63 14.72 6.74 -9.79
C ALA A 63 14.10 5.40 -9.38
N LEU A 64 14.86 4.57 -8.66
CA LEU A 64 14.35 3.32 -8.11
C LEU A 64 13.23 3.57 -7.09
N ALA A 65 13.41 4.54 -6.19
CA ALA A 65 12.40 4.91 -5.20
C ALA A 65 11.08 5.34 -5.85
N ARG A 66 11.12 6.09 -6.96
CA ARG A 66 9.91 6.47 -7.70
C ARG A 66 9.16 5.25 -8.23
N ILE A 67 9.88 4.30 -8.85
CA ILE A 67 9.29 3.05 -9.34
C ILE A 67 8.64 2.25 -8.20
N VAL A 68 9.31 2.15 -7.05
CA VAL A 68 8.78 1.46 -5.87
C VAL A 68 7.55 2.17 -5.32
N VAL A 69 7.56 3.51 -5.25
CA VAL A 69 6.41 4.30 -4.81
C VAL A 69 5.22 4.10 -5.74
N ASP A 70 5.43 4.13 -7.06
CA ASP A 70 4.36 3.94 -8.05
C ASP A 70 3.72 2.55 -7.91
N TYR A 71 4.54 1.52 -7.68
CA TYR A 71 4.05 0.17 -7.43
C TYR A 71 3.22 0.08 -6.14
N ILE A 72 3.71 0.67 -5.04
CA ILE A 72 3.03 0.68 -3.74
C ILE A 72 1.73 1.49 -3.81
N ALA A 73 1.73 2.65 -4.46
CA ALA A 73 0.56 3.51 -4.61
C ALA A 73 -0.54 2.86 -5.47
N GLY A 74 -0.17 1.93 -6.35
CA GLY A 74 -1.11 1.11 -7.12
C GLY A 74 -1.78 -0.03 -6.34
N MET A 75 -1.36 -0.29 -5.09
CA MET A 75 -1.92 -1.36 -4.27
C MET A 75 -3.26 -0.97 -3.63
N THR A 76 -4.14 -1.95 -3.46
CA THR A 76 -5.26 -1.82 -2.53
C THR A 76 -4.83 -2.24 -1.12
N ASP A 77 -5.50 -1.75 -0.07
CA ASP A 77 -5.24 -2.14 1.32
C ASP A 77 -5.11 -3.66 1.49
N ARG A 78 -6.05 -4.42 0.90
CA ARG A 78 -6.04 -5.89 0.93
C ARG A 78 -4.78 -6.47 0.27
N PHE A 79 -4.39 -5.95 -0.88
CA PHE A 79 -3.23 -6.44 -1.60
C PHE A 79 -1.91 -6.09 -0.87
N ALA A 80 -1.81 -4.90 -0.29
CA ALA A 80 -0.66 -4.51 0.52
C ALA A 80 -0.45 -5.43 1.71
N LEU A 81 -1.52 -5.81 2.41
CA LEU A 81 -1.46 -6.78 3.52
C LEU A 81 -1.02 -8.17 3.05
N GLN A 82 -1.57 -8.66 1.93
CA GLN A 82 -1.18 -9.97 1.36
C GLN A 82 0.30 -10.01 0.95
N GLU A 83 0.79 -8.94 0.31
CA GLU A 83 2.20 -8.85 -0.08
C GLU A 83 3.12 -8.75 1.15
N TYR A 84 2.69 -8.00 2.17
CA TYR A 84 3.40 -7.93 3.45
C TYR A 84 3.51 -9.31 4.12
N GLU A 85 2.41 -10.06 4.21
CA GLU A 85 2.44 -11.43 4.74
C GLU A 85 3.37 -12.34 3.93
N ARG A 86 3.30 -12.28 2.59
CA ARG A 86 4.11 -13.11 1.70
C ARG A 86 5.60 -12.81 1.81
N LEU A 87 5.97 -11.55 1.88
CA LEU A 87 7.36 -11.10 1.70
C LEU A 87 8.08 -10.78 3.01
N ALA A 88 7.38 -10.25 4.02
CA ALA A 88 7.99 -9.81 5.27
C ALA A 88 7.99 -10.91 6.34
N GLN A 89 6.91 -11.71 6.45
CA GLN A 89 6.84 -12.75 7.49
C GLN A 89 7.73 -13.98 7.19
N THR A 90 8.04 -14.24 5.92
CA THR A 90 8.91 -15.35 5.50
C THR A 90 10.40 -15.13 5.83
N LYS A 91 10.80 -13.93 6.28
CA LYS A 91 12.20 -13.57 6.60
C LYS A 91 12.50 -13.40 8.09
N THR A 92 11.55 -13.69 8.98
CA THR A 92 11.72 -13.53 10.45
C THR A 92 12.10 -14.84 11.18
N HIS A 93 12.52 -15.88 10.47
CA HIS A 93 13.01 -17.14 11.07
C HIS A 93 14.42 -17.49 10.60
#